data_AF-N9P9Y3-F1
#
_entry.id   AF-N9P9Y3-F1
#
_cell.length_a   1.000
_cell.length_b   1.000
_cell.length_c   1.000
_cell.angle_alpha   90.00
_cell.angle_beta   90.00
_cell.angle_gamma   90.00
#
_symmetry.space_group_name_H-M   'P 1'
#
loop_
_entity.id
_entity.type
_entity.pdbx_description
1 polymer ?
#
loop_
_entity_poly.entity_id
_entity_poly.type
_entity_poly.pdbx_seq_one_letter_code
_entity_poly.pdbx_strand_id
1 'polypeptide(L)' 'MNENGKVDEAIAEAIIVDAEQAKLEVSFLPEGLHGIPFTKGDYWVLKIDPDYQTALVGEPNKEYLW' A
#
# COMPACT_ATOMS: atom_id res chain seq x y z
N MET A 1 9.54 11.49 -9.04
CA MET A 1 10.63 12.48 -8.98
C MET A 1 10.03 13.78 -8.46
N ASN A 2 10.65 14.39 -7.45
CA ASN A 2 10.20 15.70 -6.96
C ASN A 2 10.54 16.82 -7.96
N GLU A 3 10.10 18.05 -7.68
CA GLU A 3 10.34 19.23 -8.52
C GLU A 3 11.82 19.51 -8.85
N ASN A 4 12.74 18.92 -8.08
CA ASN A 4 14.18 19.05 -8.25
C ASN A 4 14.84 17.85 -8.98
N GLY A 5 14.04 16.95 -9.55
CA GLY A 5 14.53 15.76 -10.26
C GLY A 5 15.12 14.67 -9.37
N LYS A 6 14.92 14.74 -8.05
CA LYS A 6 15.33 13.67 -7.12
C LYS A 6 14.23 12.62 -6.99
N VAL A 7 14.61 11.39 -6.63
CA VAL A 7 13.64 10.35 -6.24
C VAL A 7 12.79 10.91 -5.10
N ASP A 8 11.49 10.67 -5.21
CA ASP A 8 10.53 11.04 -4.19
C ASP A 8 10.19 9.76 -3.42
N GLU A 9 10.36 9.78 -2.11
CA GLU A 9 10.26 8.61 -1.22
C GLU A 9 9.34 8.93 -0.06
N ALA A 10 8.53 7.95 0.33
CA ALA A 10 7.68 8.03 1.51
C ALA A 10 7.84 6.74 2.34
N ILE A 11 7.76 6.88 3.66
CA ILE A 11 7.80 5.77 4.61
C ILE A 11 6.37 5.52 5.09
N ALA A 12 5.99 4.24 5.17
CA ALA A 12 4.67 3.82 5.65
C ALA A 12 4.75 2.54 6.48
N GLU A 13 3.71 2.31 7.27
CA GLU A 13 3.46 1.06 7.97
C GLU A 13 2.27 0.33 7.33
N ALA A 14 2.35 -1.00 7.25
CA ALA A 14 1.31 -1.85 6.72
C ALA A 14 0.83 -2.86 7.77
N ILE A 15 -0.49 -3.00 7.89
CA ILE A 15 -1.13 -3.97 8.79
C ILE A 15 -1.89 -4.98 7.95
N ILE A 16 -1.76 -6.27 8.29
CA ILE A 16 -2.49 -7.36 7.64
C ILE A 16 -3.95 -7.32 8.10
N VAL A 17 -4.88 -7.20 7.16
CA VAL A 17 -6.32 -7.28 7.41
C VAL A 17 -6.84 -8.68 7.12
N ASP A 18 -6.33 -9.32 6.07
CA ASP A 18 -6.67 -10.68 5.67
C ASP A 18 -5.45 -11.34 5.04
N ALA A 19 -4.82 -12.26 5.79
CA ALA A 19 -3.61 -12.94 5.35
C ALA A 19 -3.88 -13.95 4.23
N GLU A 20 -5.05 -14.57 4.19
CA GLU A 20 -5.40 -15.59 3.20
C GLU A 20 -5.68 -14.98 1.83
N GLN A 21 -6.14 -13.73 1.82
CA GLN A 21 -6.44 -12.98 0.60
C GLN A 21 -5.43 -11.85 0.32
N ALA A 22 -4.32 -11.83 1.05
CA ALA A 22 -3.24 -10.84 0.90
C ALA A 22 -3.73 -9.37 0.89
N LYS A 23 -4.60 -9.01 1.84
CA LYS A 23 -5.13 -7.66 2.00
C LYS A 23 -4.45 -6.93 3.15
N LEU A 24 -3.98 -5.72 2.86
CA LEU A 24 -3.31 -4.84 3.81
C LEU A 24 -3.98 -3.47 3.87
N GLU A 25 -3.90 -2.85 5.03
CA GLU A 25 -4.10 -1.42 5.22
C GLU A 25 -2.74 -0.74 5.39
N VAL A 26 -2.46 0.31 4.62
CA VAL A 26 -1.20 1.06 4.64
C VAL A 26 -1.42 2.48 5.15
N SER A 27 -0.60 2.94 6.09
CA SER A 27 -0.62 4.33 6.58
C SER A 27 0.75 5.00 6.43
N PHE A 28 0.75 6.20 5.85
CA PHE A 28 1.90 7.08 5.77
C PHE A 28 1.97 8.07 6.94
N LEU A 29 1.02 7.99 7.88
CA LEU A 29 1.00 8.87 9.03
C LEU A 29 1.99 8.41 10.10
N PRO A 30 2.50 9.34 10.94
CA PRO A 30 3.25 8.99 12.14
C PRO A 30 2.41 8.13 13.10
N GLU A 31 3.05 7.26 13.88
CA GLU A 31 2.40 6.32 14.82
C GLU A 31 1.32 6.95 15.71
N GLY A 32 1.56 8.17 16.22
CA GLY A 32 0.61 8.89 17.07
C GLY A 32 -0.71 9.30 16.40
N LEU A 33 -0.81 9.16 15.07
CA LEU A 33 -1.98 9.55 14.26
C LEU A 33 -2.67 8.37 13.57
N HIS A 34 -2.24 7.12 13.80
CA HIS A 34 -2.81 5.93 13.14
C HIS A 34 -4.28 5.64 13.48
N GLY A 35 -4.80 6.23 14.56
CA GLY A 35 -6.21 6.08 14.96
C GLY A 35 -7.20 6.91 14.14
N ILE A 36 -6.74 7.76 13.21
CA ILE A 36 -7.63 8.63 12.43
C ILE A 36 -8.32 7.80 11.31
N PRO A 37 -9.66 7.78 11.25
CA PRO A 37 -10.37 7.02 10.22
C PRO A 37 -10.12 7.59 8.81
N PHE A 38 -10.22 6.73 7.80
CA PHE A 38 -10.07 7.08 6.37
C PHE A 38 -8.69 7.61 5.95
N THR A 39 -7.66 7.40 6.78
CA THR A 39 -6.26 7.80 6.49
C THR A 39 -5.39 6.66 5.99
N LYS A 40 -5.93 5.44 5.97
CA LYS A 40 -5.26 4.24 5.51
C LYS A 40 -5.73 3.90 4.10
N GLY A 41 -4.81 3.43 3.27
CA GLY A 41 -5.11 2.93 1.93
C GLY A 41 -5.21 1.41 1.92
N ASP A 42 -6.13 0.88 1.10
CA ASP A 42 -6.23 -0.55 0.81
C ASP A 42 -5.15 -0.97 -0.19
N TYR A 43 -4.32 -1.95 0.19
CA TYR A 43 -3.30 -2.55 -0.67
C TYR A 43 -3.53 -4.05 -0.74
N TRP A 44 -4.08 -4.52 -1.85
CA TRP A 44 -4.42 -5.92 -2.06
C TRP A 44 -3.53 -6.52 -3.13
N VAL A 45 -2.78 -7.57 -2.81
CA VAL A 45 -1.96 -8.28 -3.80
C VAL A 45 -2.88 -9.15 -4.65
N LEU A 46 -3.16 -8.70 -5.86
CA LEU A 46 -4.09 -9.35 -6.79
C LEU A 46 -3.42 -10.49 -7.56
N LYS A 47 -2.11 -10.37 -7.80
CA LYS A 47 -1.30 -11.38 -8.46
C LYS A 47 0.16 -11.21 -8.06
N ILE A 48 0.86 -12.33 -7.93
CA ILE A 48 2.31 -12.38 -7.86
C ILE A 48 2.82 -13.40 -8.87
N ASP A 49 3.96 -13.15 -9.48
CA ASP A 49 4.62 -14.16 -10.29
C ASP A 49 5.27 -15.25 -9.40
N PRO A 50 5.49 -16.47 -9.92
CA PRO A 50 6.01 -17.57 -9.11
C PRO A 50 7.37 -17.29 -8.46
N ASP A 51 8.17 -16.44 -9.08
CA ASP A 51 9.53 -16.08 -8.63
C ASP A 51 9.57 -14.79 -7.78
N TYR A 52 8.41 -14.22 -7.43
CA TYR A 52 8.27 -13.02 -6.60
C TYR A 52 9.05 -11.80 -7.12
N GLN A 53 9.24 -11.69 -8.43
CA GLN A 53 9.92 -10.55 -9.06
C GLN A 53 8.93 -9.42 -9.36
N THR A 54 7.66 -9.74 -9.55
CA THR A 54 6.61 -8.78 -9.89
C THR A 54 5.31 -9.09 -9.17
N ALA A 55 4.63 -8.05 -8.72
CA ALA A 55 3.30 -8.15 -8.13
C ALA A 55 2.39 -7.11 -8.77
N LEU A 56 1.11 -7.47 -8.88
CA LEU A 56 0.02 -6.55 -9.20
C LEU A 56 -0.73 -6.24 -7.90
N VAL A 57 -0.81 -4.97 -7.56
CA VAL A 57 -1.45 -4.48 -6.34
C VAL A 57 -2.57 -3.51 -6.71
N GLY A 58 -3.69 -3.59 -6.01
CA GLY A 58 -4.79 -2.65 -6.23
C GLY A 58 -5.69 -2.52 -5.01
N GLU A 59 -6.86 -1.93 -5.24
CA GLU A 59 -7.86 -1.65 -4.20
C GLU A 59 -9.28 -2.11 -4.63
N PRO A 60 -10.20 -2.33 -3.67
CA PRO A 60 -11.53 -2.91 -3.93
C PRO A 60 -12.42 -2.15 -4.92
N ASN A 61 -12.36 -0.82 -4.88
CA ASN A 61 -13.07 0.12 -5.76
C ASN A 61 -12.43 0.24 -7.15
N LYS A 62 -11.20 -0.25 -7.34
CA LYS A 62 -10.46 -0.27 -8.62
C LYS A 62 -10.08 1.10 -9.17
N GLU A 63 -9.94 2.13 -8.33
CA GLU A 63 -9.49 3.45 -8.79
C GLU A 63 -7.96 3.52 -8.89
N TYR A 64 -7.23 2.70 -8.10
CA TYR A 64 -5.77 2.57 -8.17
C TYR A 64 -5.30 1.14 -8.48
N LEU A 65 -4.18 1.07 -9.22
CA LEU A 65 -3.51 -0.16 -9.63
C LEU A 65 -2.00 0.12 -9.77
N TRP A 66 -1.18 -0.76 -9.20
CA TRP A 66 0.27 -0.72 -9.24
C TRP A 66 0.85 -2.06 -9.71
#